data_AF-A0A4R6TCJ2-F1
#
_entry.id   AF-A0A4R6TCJ2-F1
#
_cell.length_a   1.000
_cell.length_b   1.000
_cell.length_c   1.000
_cell.angle_alpha   90.00
_cell.angle_beta   90.00
_cell.angle_gamma   90.00
#
_symmetry.space_group_name_H-M   'P 1'
#
loop_
_entity.id
_entity.type
_entity.pdbx_description
1 polymer ?
#
loop_
_entity_poly.entity_id
_entity_poly.type
_entity_poly.pdbx_seq_one_letter_code
_entity_poly.pdbx_strand_id
1 'polypeptide(L)' 'MNVSTIVTGVILFVLTIMSALFFLGMQSMYTVHIILALAVLKFGGVAFQFMELKKAHAFWKILILSFLFIFTVLVISML' A
#
# COMPACT_ATOMS: atom_id res chain seq x y z
N MET A 1 15.72 15.57 6.02
CA MET A 1 14.53 14.79 5.61
C MET A 1 13.69 15.68 4.69
N ASN A 2 13.38 15.24 3.47
CA ASN A 2 12.62 16.06 2.52
C ASN A 2 11.14 16.13 2.93
N VAL A 3 10.50 17.26 2.72
CA VAL A 3 9.08 17.49 3.07
C VAL A 3 8.17 16.40 2.47
N SER A 4 8.45 15.97 1.24
CA SER A 4 7.70 14.89 0.58
C SER A 4 7.77 13.54 1.34
N THR A 5 8.89 13.24 2.00
CA THR A 5 9.06 12.02 2.79
C THR A 5 8.27 12.11 4.10
N ILE A 6 8.24 13.29 4.71
CA ILE A 6 7.44 13.55 5.92
C ILE A 6 5.95 13.39 5.61
N VAL A 7 5.48 14.01 4.52
CA VAL A 7 4.09 13.92 4.08
C VAL A 7 3.69 12.46 3.81
N THR A 8 4.53 11.70 3.11
CA THR A 8 4.24 10.28 2.84
C THR A 8 4.23 9.47 4.14
N GLY A 9 5.13 9.75 5.08
CA GLY A 9 5.14 9.11 6.40
C GLY A 9 3.86 9.36 7.19
N VAL A 10 3.35 10.61 7.20
CA VAL A 10 2.07 10.95 7.85
C VAL A 10 0.90 10.23 7.19
N ILE A 11 0.86 10.18 5.85
CA ILE A 11 -0.16 9.44 5.09
C ILE A 11 -0.15 7.94 5.48
N LEU A 12 1.03 7.32 5.54
CA LEU A 12 1.17 5.91 5.95
C LEU A 12 0.69 5.68 7.38
N PHE A 13 0.96 6.63 8.28
CA PHE A 13 0.50 6.57 9.66
C PHE A 13 -1.03 6.60 9.75
N VAL A 14 -1.67 7.53 9.02
CA VAL A 14 -3.13 7.62 8.92
C VAL A 14 -3.71 6.34 8.32
N LEU A 15 -3.14 5.81 7.23
CA LEU A 15 -3.60 4.54 6.64
C LEU A 15 -3.50 3.37 7.62
N THR A 16 -2.51 3.37 8.51
CA THR A 16 -2.35 2.33 9.54
C THR A 16 -3.44 2.43 10.59
N ILE A 17 -3.73 3.64 11.09
CA ILE A 17 -4.84 3.87 12.03
C ILE A 17 -6.17 3.46 11.40
N MET A 18 -6.43 3.86 10.15
CA MET A 18 -7.64 3.47 9.42
C MET A 18 -7.77 1.95 9.31
N SER A 19 -6.68 1.25 8.99
CA SER A 19 -6.68 -0.23 8.91
C SER A 19 -7.08 -0.87 10.25
N ALA A 20 -6.55 -0.34 11.36
CA ALA A 20 -6.88 -0.83 12.70
C ALA A 20 -8.35 -0.56 13.08
N LEU A 21 -8.87 0.61 12.74
CA LEU A 21 -10.27 0.97 12.97
C LEU A 21 -11.23 0.07 12.18
N PHE A 22 -10.95 -0.20 10.91
CA PHE A 22 -11.76 -1.12 10.10
C PHE A 22 -11.76 -2.55 10.64
N PHE A 23 -10.61 -3.03 11.11
CA PHE A 23 -10.51 -4.35 11.74
C PHE A 23 -11.37 -4.45 13.02
N LEU A 24 -11.39 -3.39 13.84
CA LEU A 24 -12.11 -3.38 15.11
C LEU A 24 -13.63 -3.18 14.94
N GLY A 25 -14.04 -2.35 13.97
CA GLY A 25 -15.43 -1.92 13.82
C GLY A 25 -16.29 -2.81 12.93
N MET A 26 -15.70 -3.62 12.04
CA MET A 26 -16.44 -4.41 11.07
C MET A 26 -15.81 -5.80 10.92
N GLN A 27 -16.50 -6.86 11.36
CA GLN A 27 -16.10 -8.26 11.08
C GLN A 27 -16.94 -8.84 9.93
N SER A 28 -16.99 -8.13 8.81
CA SER A 28 -17.70 -8.57 7.61
C SER A 28 -16.70 -9.04 6.54
N MET A 29 -17.18 -9.82 5.57
CA MET A 29 -16.35 -10.25 4.42
C MET A 29 -15.76 -9.07 3.62
N TYR A 30 -16.40 -7.90 3.68
CA TYR A 30 -15.91 -6.67 3.04
C TYR A 30 -14.69 -6.08 3.76
N THR A 31 -14.50 -6.34 5.05
CA THR A 31 -13.36 -5.80 5.82
C THR A 31 -12.03 -6.26 5.26
N VAL A 32 -11.96 -7.53 4.84
CA VAL A 32 -10.73 -8.10 4.30
C VAL A 32 -10.33 -7.41 2.99
N HIS A 33 -11.30 -7.16 2.11
CA HIS A 33 -11.10 -6.44 0.85
C HIS A 33 -10.63 -5.00 1.08
N ILE A 34 -11.18 -4.30 2.07
CA ILE A 34 -10.79 -2.94 2.45
C ILE A 34 -9.36 -2.90 3.01
N ILE A 35 -9.01 -3.83 3.90
CA ILE A 35 -7.66 -3.94 4.46
C ILE A 35 -6.65 -4.26 3.36
N LEU A 36 -7.00 -5.12 2.40
CA LEU A 36 -6.15 -5.42 1.25
C LEU A 36 -5.91 -4.18 0.39
N ALA A 37 -6.96 -3.41 0.06
CA ALA A 37 -6.82 -2.16 -0.68
C ALA A 37 -5.93 -1.13 0.06
N LEU A 38 -6.10 -1.00 1.39
CA LEU A 38 -5.23 -0.18 2.24
C LEU A 38 -3.78 -0.67 2.24
N ALA A 39 -3.54 -1.98 2.21
CA ALA A 39 -2.20 -2.57 2.14
C ALA A 39 -1.51 -2.25 0.81
N VAL A 40 -2.21 -2.34 -0.31
CA VAL A 40 -1.70 -1.98 -1.65
C VAL A 40 -1.27 -0.52 -1.70
N LEU A 41 -2.09 0.38 -1.16
CA LEU A 41 -1.76 1.81 -1.07
C LEU A 41 -0.52 2.06 -0.19
N LYS A 42 -0.42 1.39 0.96
CA LYS A 42 0.75 1.49 1.86
C LYS A 42 2.03 1.03 1.15
N PHE A 43 1.98 -0.11 0.48
CA PHE A 43 3.13 -0.64 -0.26
C PHE A 43 3.59 0.34 -1.35
N GLY A 44 2.67 0.91 -2.13
CA GLY A 44 3.00 1.93 -3.12
C GLY A 44 3.67 3.16 -2.49
N GLY A 45 3.14 3.68 -1.39
CA GLY A 45 3.72 4.81 -0.66
C GLY A 45 5.17 4.55 -0.21
N VAL A 46 5.42 3.36 0.35
CA VAL A 46 6.77 2.94 0.76
C VAL A 46 7.70 2.78 -0.45
N ALA A 47 7.26 2.07 -1.47
CA ALA A 47 8.06 1.77 -2.66
C ALA A 47 8.47 3.05 -3.40
N PHE A 48 7.54 3.98 -3.64
CA PHE A 48 7.86 5.19 -4.41
C PHE A 48 8.62 6.25 -3.61
N GLN A 49 8.35 6.40 -2.31
CA GLN A 49 8.97 7.47 -1.52
C GLN A 49 10.18 7.02 -0.70
N PHE A 50 10.13 5.85 -0.08
CA PHE A 50 11.17 5.39 0.85
C PHE A 50 12.21 4.49 0.18
N MET A 51 11.82 3.72 -0.84
CA MET A 51 12.79 2.98 -1.68
C MET A 51 13.34 3.82 -2.85
N GLU A 52 13.05 5.13 -2.86
CA GLU A 52 13.46 6.09 -3.89
C GLU A 52 13.14 5.67 -5.35
N LEU A 53 12.15 4.81 -5.59
CA LEU A 53 11.81 4.37 -6.95
C LEU A 53 11.47 5.52 -7.88
N LYS A 54 11.08 6.69 -7.37
CA LYS A 54 10.93 7.92 -8.16
C LYS A 54 12.16 8.24 -9.03
N LYS A 55 13.37 8.00 -8.53
CA LYS A 55 14.63 8.22 -9.24
C LYS A 55 15.10 6.99 -10.03
N ALA A 56 14.49 5.84 -9.82
CA ALA A 56 14.87 4.61 -10.49
C ALA A 56 14.43 4.58 -11.96
N HIS A 57 15.11 3.77 -12.76
CA HIS A 57 14.75 3.51 -14.16
C HIS A 57 13.30 3.02 -14.27
N ALA A 58 12.66 3.34 -15.39
CA ALA A 58 11.29 2.92 -15.68
C ALA A 58 11.10 1.40 -15.53
N PHE A 59 12.13 0.61 -15.86
CA PHE A 59 12.15 -0.84 -15.65
C PHE A 59 11.78 -1.25 -14.21
N TRP A 60 12.43 -0.65 -13.20
CA TRP A 60 12.18 -0.96 -11.79
C TRP A 60 10.79 -0.52 -11.33
N LYS A 61 10.32 0.63 -11.82
CA LYS A 61 8.96 1.13 -11.54
C LYS A 61 7.90 0.16 -12.06
N ILE A 62 8.07 -0.31 -13.30
CA ILE A 62 7.15 -1.25 -13.95
C ILE A 62 7.19 -2.61 -13.26
N LEU A 63 8.38 -3.11 -12.92
CA LEU A 63 8.54 -4.40 -12.26
C LEU A 63 7.82 -4.45 -10.90
N ILE A 64 7.98 -3.41 -10.09
CA ILE A 64 7.32 -3.33 -8.77
C ILE A 64 5.81 -3.15 -8.89
N LEU A 65 5.35 -2.37 -9.86
CA LEU A 65 3.91 -2.18 -10.08
C LEU A 65 3.26 -3.48 -10.61
N SER A 66 3.95 -4.20 -11.50
CA SER A 66 3.52 -5.51 -12.00
C SER A 66 3.48 -6.55 -10.89
N PHE A 67 4.52 -6.61 -10.05
CA PHE A 67 4.54 -7.47 -8.87
C PHE A 67 3.35 -7.18 -7.95
N LEU A 68 3.12 -5.90 -7.61
CA LEU A 68 2.03 -5.50 -6.73
C LEU A 68 0.67 -5.90 -7.31
N PHE A 69 0.48 -5.72 -8.62
CA PHE A 69 -0.76 -6.11 -9.31
C PHE A 69 -0.98 -7.62 -9.26
N ILE A 70 0.01 -8.42 -9.67
CA ILE A 70 -0.07 -9.89 -9.68
C ILE A 70 -0.31 -10.41 -8.26
N PHE A 71 0.43 -9.91 -7.28
CA PHE A 71 0.26 -10.29 -5.88
C PHE A 71 -1.15 -10.00 -5.38
N THR A 72 -1.68 -8.82 -5.67
CA THR A 72 -3.03 -8.43 -5.25
C THR A 72 -4.09 -9.33 -5.89
N VAL A 73 -3.98 -9.61 -7.19
CA VAL A 73 -4.93 -10.50 -7.89
C VAL A 73 -4.87 -11.91 -7.31
N LEU A 74 -3.67 -12.44 -7.05
CA LEU A 74 -3.50 -13.76 -6.43
C LEU A 74 -4.14 -13.82 -5.05
N VAL A 75 -3.91 -12.81 -4.21
CA VAL A 75 -4.52 -12.77 -2.87
C VAL A 75 -6.04 -12.69 -2.96
N ILE A 76 -6.61 -11.87 -3.84
CA ILE A 76 -8.06 -11.79 -4.05
C ILE A 76 -8.62 -13.13 -4.54
N SER A 77 -7.91 -13.84 -5.44
CA SER A 77 -8.38 -15.14 -5.95
C SER A 77 -8.41 -16.26 -4.89
N MET A 78 -7.64 -16.11 -3.81
CA MET A 78 -7.57 -17.07 -2.71
C MET A 78 -8.51 -16.73 -1.55
N LEU A 79 -9.12 -15.55 -1.58
CA LEU A 79 -9.98 -15.04 -0.52
C LEU A 79 -11.46 -15.37 -0.78
#